data_AF-A0A7X7F1Q3-F1
#
_entry.id   AF-A0A7X7F1Q3-F1
#
_cell.length_a   1.000
_cell.length_b   1.000
_cell.length_c   1.000
_cell.angle_alpha   90.00
_cell.angle_beta   90.00
_cell.angle_gamma   90.00
#
_symmetry.space_group_name_H-M   'P 1'
#
loop_
_entity.id
_entity.type
_entity.pdbx_description
1 polymer ?
#
loop_
_entity_poly.entity_id
_entity_poly.type
_entity_poly.pdbx_seq_one_letter_code
_entity_poly.pdbx_strand_id
1 'polypeptide(L)'
;LDEFGSPVLDNLGDPITAETEGGFYLFEDLPAGTYQIRENQPSGLNDGPEILGTLGGAIVANDVMQVTLATTDAHDYFFAEIGQQVADGDTASVSFWNSQNGRNLLIAAGTDLTEWLTTNFSNVFGDLFDGADGNMVHQFFQHQLFRQRGILSRIVNHVDTQYMALVLANYFTRSDLGGDLGAAYGFGVTDTGIATKVVNVGICGAAFGVANGTNLTIWQLLQATNSMTDVPDNQTGYAHIYDVNGNGQLSLSELLLRTQAQLVFSLILLQG
;
A
#
# COMPACT_ATOMS: atom_id res chain seq x y z
N LEU A 1 12.27 -3.35 -27.06
CA LEU A 1 12.04 -4.15 -28.28
C LEU A 1 12.52 -3.36 -29.50
N ASP A 2 12.86 -4.03 -30.60
CA ASP A 2 13.19 -3.36 -31.87
C ASP A 2 11.94 -2.75 -32.53
N GLU A 3 12.09 -2.12 -33.70
CA GLU A 3 10.99 -1.48 -34.41
C GLU A 3 9.86 -2.46 -34.81
N PHE A 4 10.14 -3.76 -34.88
CA PHE A 4 9.21 -4.81 -35.26
C PHE A 4 8.64 -5.57 -34.04
N GLY A 5 9.01 -5.18 -32.82
CA GLY A 5 8.54 -5.80 -31.59
C GLY A 5 9.35 -7.03 -31.14
N SER A 6 10.52 -7.28 -31.72
CA SER A 6 11.43 -8.35 -31.28
C SER A 6 12.27 -7.91 -30.08
N PRO A 7 12.71 -8.82 -29.20
CA PRO A 7 13.65 -8.48 -28.13
C PRO A 7 14.94 -7.83 -28.66
N VAL A 8 15.33 -6.72 -28.05
CA VAL A 8 16.70 -6.17 -28.20
C VAL A 8 17.54 -6.84 -27.13
N LEU A 9 18.69 -7.36 -27.51
CA LEU A 9 19.56 -8.12 -26.62
C LEU A 9 20.74 -7.26 -26.15
N ASP A 10 21.18 -7.50 -24.92
CA ASP A 10 22.40 -6.93 -24.38
C ASP A 10 23.66 -7.65 -24.91
N ASN A 11 24.83 -7.32 -24.35
CA ASN A 11 26.11 -7.92 -24.73
C ASN A 11 26.26 -9.39 -24.28
N LEU A 12 25.39 -9.89 -23.42
CA LEU A 12 25.33 -11.27 -22.94
C LEU A 12 24.32 -12.11 -23.75
N GLY A 13 23.50 -11.45 -24.58
CA GLY A 13 22.46 -12.09 -25.39
C GLY A 13 21.10 -12.16 -24.68
N ASP A 14 20.95 -11.48 -23.54
CA ASP A 14 19.72 -11.45 -22.77
C ASP A 14 18.84 -10.27 -23.20
N PRO A 15 17.50 -10.40 -23.19
CA PRO A 15 16.60 -9.29 -23.48
C PRO A 15 16.84 -8.10 -22.54
N ILE A 16 16.91 -6.90 -23.12
CA ILE A 16 16.94 -5.66 -22.33
C ILE A 16 15.56 -5.45 -21.70
N THR A 17 15.52 -5.51 -20.37
CA THR A 17 14.34 -5.24 -19.53
C THR A 17 14.72 -4.29 -18.40
N ALA A 18 13.75 -3.50 -17.92
CA ALA A 18 13.91 -2.66 -16.74
C ALA A 18 12.85 -3.07 -15.72
N GLU A 19 13.24 -3.22 -14.45
CA GLU A 19 12.30 -3.30 -13.33
C GLU A 19 11.98 -1.88 -12.87
N THR A 20 10.72 -1.63 -12.53
CA THR A 20 10.29 -0.30 -12.12
C THR A 20 10.16 -0.23 -10.61
N GLU A 21 10.71 0.83 -10.02
CA GLU A 21 10.47 1.21 -8.64
C GLU A 21 9.69 2.52 -8.65
N GLY A 22 8.44 2.50 -8.18
CA GLY A 22 7.57 3.68 -8.22
C GLY A 22 7.26 4.19 -9.64
N GLY A 23 7.35 3.31 -10.66
CA GLY A 23 7.05 3.63 -12.06
C GLY A 23 8.23 4.23 -12.85
N PHE A 24 9.40 4.42 -12.24
CA PHE A 24 10.59 4.87 -12.95
C PHE A 24 11.30 3.69 -13.63
N TYR A 25 11.70 3.87 -14.89
CA TYR A 25 12.48 2.90 -15.66
C TYR A 25 13.56 3.60 -16.47
N LEU A 26 14.62 2.87 -16.78
CA LEU A 26 15.75 3.37 -17.56
C LEU A 26 16.29 2.27 -18.46
N PHE A 27 16.52 2.61 -19.73
CA PHE A 27 17.24 1.78 -20.69
C PHE A 27 18.48 2.56 -21.13
N GLU A 28 19.66 2.12 -20.71
CA GLU A 28 20.93 2.78 -21.01
C GLU A 28 21.62 2.18 -22.24
N ASP A 29 22.56 2.94 -22.80
CA ASP A 29 23.48 2.50 -23.86
C ASP A 29 22.80 1.95 -25.13
N LEU A 30 21.57 2.38 -25.42
CA LEU A 30 20.88 2.04 -26.66
C LEU A 30 21.49 2.79 -27.86
N PRO A 31 21.93 2.08 -28.91
CA PRO A 31 22.37 2.73 -30.15
C PRO A 31 21.23 3.54 -30.79
N ALA A 32 21.59 4.50 -31.65
CA ALA A 32 20.61 5.17 -32.49
C ALA A 32 19.77 4.17 -33.28
N GLY A 33 18.46 4.34 -33.27
CA GLY A 33 17.52 3.36 -33.83
C GLY A 33 16.08 3.62 -33.38
N THR A 34 15.16 2.86 -33.94
CA THR A 34 13.75 2.89 -33.56
C THR A 34 13.45 1.69 -32.67
N TYR A 35 12.83 1.95 -31.53
CA TYR A 35 12.55 0.97 -30.49
C TYR A 35 11.09 1.02 -30.09
N GLN A 36 10.58 -0.11 -29.61
CA GLN A 36 9.33 -0.14 -28.85
C GLN A 36 9.61 -0.36 -27.37
N ILE A 37 8.96 0.44 -26.53
CA ILE A 37 8.89 0.30 -25.08
C ILE A 37 7.59 -0.45 -24.78
N ARG A 38 7.68 -1.56 -24.05
CA ARG A 38 6.53 -2.37 -23.64
C ARG A 38 6.45 -2.42 -22.12
N GLU A 39 5.29 -2.12 -21.57
CA GLU A 39 4.99 -2.40 -20.17
C GLU A 39 4.38 -3.80 -20.03
N ASN A 40 4.71 -4.46 -18.91
CA ASN A 40 3.94 -5.59 -18.44
C ASN A 40 2.93 -5.04 -17.44
N GLN A 41 1.65 -4.98 -17.83
CA GLN A 41 0.59 -4.43 -17.00
C GLN A 41 0.67 -4.98 -15.55
N PRO A 42 0.91 -4.12 -14.55
CA PRO A 42 0.88 -4.53 -13.15
C PRO A 42 -0.52 -4.99 -12.75
N SER A 43 -0.58 -6.10 -12.04
CA SER A 43 -1.83 -6.62 -11.49
C SER A 43 -2.31 -5.80 -10.28
N GLY A 44 -3.63 -5.58 -10.19
CA GLY A 44 -4.25 -4.74 -9.16
C GLY A 44 -4.49 -3.29 -9.60
N LEU A 45 -4.05 -2.94 -10.80
CA LEU A 45 -4.38 -1.69 -11.49
C LEU A 45 -5.24 -1.96 -12.72
N ASN A 46 -5.99 -0.95 -13.15
CA ASN A 46 -6.61 -0.93 -14.45
C ASN A 46 -5.70 -0.15 -15.39
N ASP A 47 -5.48 -0.74 -16.56
CA ASP A 47 -4.80 -0.12 -17.68
C ASP A 47 -5.34 1.28 -18.00
N GLY A 48 -4.43 2.19 -18.31
CA GLY A 48 -4.69 3.57 -18.68
C GLY A 48 -3.83 4.02 -19.87
N PRO A 49 -3.90 5.30 -20.25
CA PRO A 49 -3.28 5.74 -21.49
C PRO A 49 -1.75 5.78 -21.42
N GLU A 50 -1.11 5.47 -22.54
CA GLU A 50 0.30 5.76 -22.75
C GLU A 50 0.51 7.24 -23.11
N ILE A 51 1.55 7.84 -22.55
CA ILE A 51 1.90 9.25 -22.72
C ILE A 51 3.31 9.32 -23.30
N LEU A 52 3.39 9.78 -24.55
CA LEU A 52 4.66 9.97 -25.24
C LEU A 52 5.49 11.07 -24.59
N GLY A 53 6.79 10.82 -24.48
CA GLY A 53 7.75 11.75 -23.89
C GLY A 53 8.41 12.71 -24.88
N THR A 54 9.63 13.12 -24.56
CA THR A 54 10.28 14.28 -25.18
C THR A 54 10.62 14.17 -26.65
N LEU A 55 10.83 12.96 -27.16
CA LEU A 55 11.07 12.73 -28.60
C LEU A 55 9.78 12.36 -29.36
N GLY A 56 8.63 12.40 -28.71
CA GLY A 56 7.35 11.99 -29.28
C GLY A 56 7.37 10.51 -29.68
N GLY A 57 6.80 10.19 -30.84
CA GLY A 57 6.73 8.81 -31.34
C GLY A 57 5.31 8.40 -31.68
N ALA A 58 4.98 7.12 -31.45
CA ALA A 58 3.67 6.57 -31.71
C ALA A 58 3.25 5.56 -30.62
N ILE A 59 1.98 5.52 -30.29
CA ILE A 59 1.38 4.42 -29.53
C ILE A 59 0.98 3.38 -30.57
N VAL A 60 1.62 2.21 -30.55
CA VAL A 60 1.49 1.20 -31.60
C VAL A 60 0.61 0.02 -31.18
N ALA A 61 0.44 -0.20 -29.88
CA ALA A 61 -0.52 -1.12 -29.27
C ALA A 61 -0.74 -0.73 -27.80
N ASN A 62 -1.69 -1.40 -27.14
CA ASN A 62 -1.84 -1.34 -25.69
C ASN A 62 -0.53 -1.74 -25.00
N ASP A 63 -0.12 -0.96 -24.02
CA ASP A 63 1.13 -1.09 -23.27
C ASP A 63 2.37 -1.02 -24.16
N VAL A 64 2.27 -0.44 -25.38
CA VAL A 64 3.40 -0.37 -26.32
C VAL A 64 3.51 0.99 -27.00
N MET A 65 4.57 1.70 -26.67
CA MET A 65 5.01 2.92 -27.33
C MET A 65 6.19 2.68 -28.26
N GLN A 66 6.34 3.47 -29.30
CA GLN A 66 7.48 3.47 -30.21
C GLN A 66 8.20 4.82 -30.17
N VAL A 67 9.52 4.80 -30.08
CA VAL A 67 10.40 5.98 -30.03
C VAL A 67 11.58 5.79 -30.98
N THR A 68 12.03 6.87 -31.61
CA THR A 68 13.26 6.88 -32.41
C THR A 68 14.35 7.66 -31.69
N LEU A 69 15.43 6.97 -31.34
CA LEU A 69 16.62 7.53 -30.71
C LEU A 69 17.65 7.93 -31.77
N ALA A 70 18.29 9.07 -31.55
CA ALA A 70 19.38 9.57 -32.38
C ALA A 70 20.59 9.92 -31.49
N THR A 71 20.90 11.20 -31.32
CA THR A 71 21.99 11.68 -30.45
C THR A 71 21.49 12.28 -29.13
N THR A 72 20.20 12.20 -28.87
CA THR A 72 19.54 12.79 -27.70
C THR A 72 18.75 11.71 -26.98
N ASP A 73 18.81 11.75 -25.65
CA ASP A 73 18.08 10.81 -24.81
C ASP A 73 16.58 11.12 -24.82
N ALA A 74 15.78 10.06 -24.76
CA ALA A 74 14.34 10.11 -24.57
C ALA A 74 14.01 10.04 -23.08
N HIS A 75 13.11 10.89 -22.61
CA HIS A 75 12.61 10.83 -21.23
C HIS A 75 11.13 11.25 -21.17
N ASP A 76 10.50 11.09 -20.00
CA ASP A 76 9.10 11.41 -19.73
C ASP A 76 8.07 10.61 -20.57
N TYR A 77 8.38 9.34 -20.83
CA TYR A 77 7.43 8.38 -21.41
C TYR A 77 6.72 7.64 -20.28
N PHE A 78 5.39 7.73 -20.22
CA PHE A 78 4.62 7.17 -19.11
C PHE A 78 3.58 6.16 -19.59
N PHE A 79 3.37 5.13 -18.79
CA PHE A 79 2.17 4.30 -18.83
C PHE A 79 1.32 4.72 -17.64
N ALA A 80 0.13 5.26 -17.90
CA ALA A 80 -0.73 5.75 -16.84
C ALA A 80 -1.57 4.60 -16.29
N GLU A 81 -1.66 4.53 -14.96
CA GLU A 81 -2.38 3.46 -14.27
C GLU A 81 -3.57 3.99 -13.50
N ILE A 82 -4.67 3.24 -13.51
CA ILE A 82 -5.91 3.62 -12.84
C ILE A 82 -6.17 2.68 -11.66
N GLY A 83 -6.20 3.24 -10.44
CA GLY A 83 -6.52 2.48 -9.24
C GLY A 83 -7.91 1.84 -9.28
N GLN A 84 -8.01 0.62 -8.78
CA GLN A 84 -9.27 -0.14 -8.70
C GLN A 84 -10.08 0.22 -7.45
N GLN A 85 -11.34 -0.21 -7.41
CA GLN A 85 -12.13 -0.19 -6.17
C GLN A 85 -11.83 -1.44 -5.32
N VAL A 86 -12.08 -1.35 -4.03
CA VAL A 86 -11.96 -2.47 -3.08
C VAL A 86 -12.99 -3.54 -3.45
N ALA A 87 -12.58 -4.81 -3.42
CA ALA A 87 -13.41 -5.97 -3.73
C ALA A 87 -13.12 -7.15 -2.80
N ASP A 88 -13.99 -8.16 -2.80
CA ASP A 88 -13.84 -9.38 -2.00
C ASP A 88 -12.43 -9.98 -2.11
N GLY A 89 -11.82 -10.27 -0.96
CA GLY A 89 -10.47 -10.83 -0.87
C GLY A 89 -9.35 -9.78 -0.81
N ASP A 90 -9.65 -8.50 -0.98
CA ASP A 90 -8.71 -7.41 -0.74
C ASP A 90 -8.45 -7.20 0.77
N THR A 91 -9.42 -7.54 1.63
CA THR A 91 -9.29 -7.32 3.08
C THR A 91 -9.71 -8.54 3.90
N ALA A 92 -9.51 -8.43 5.22
CA ALA A 92 -10.03 -9.42 6.15
C ALA A 92 -10.58 -8.75 7.41
N SER A 93 -11.65 -9.33 7.95
CA SER A 93 -12.27 -8.82 9.17
C SER A 93 -11.31 -8.81 10.37
N VAL A 94 -11.56 -7.92 11.33
CA VAL A 94 -10.86 -7.90 12.63
C VAL A 94 -10.88 -9.29 13.32
N SER A 95 -11.97 -10.05 13.12
CA SER A 95 -12.09 -11.41 13.67
C SER A 95 -11.12 -12.40 13.05
N PHE A 96 -10.79 -12.27 11.75
CA PHE A 96 -9.78 -13.09 11.09
C PHE A 96 -8.40 -12.86 11.71
N TRP A 97 -8.00 -11.60 11.91
CA TRP A 97 -6.70 -11.25 12.49
C TRP A 97 -6.54 -11.70 13.94
N ASN A 98 -7.62 -11.73 14.71
CA ASN A 98 -7.64 -12.29 16.07
C ASN A 98 -7.75 -13.84 16.10
N SER A 99 -7.97 -14.48 14.96
CA SER A 99 -8.11 -15.95 14.87
C SER A 99 -6.75 -16.68 14.82
N GLN A 100 -6.80 -18.01 14.91
CA GLN A 100 -5.62 -18.87 14.71
C GLN A 100 -5.07 -18.76 13.27
N ASN A 101 -5.94 -18.53 12.27
CA ASN A 101 -5.50 -18.34 10.90
C ASN A 101 -4.70 -17.04 10.74
N GLY A 102 -5.21 -15.93 11.29
CA GLY A 102 -4.48 -14.65 11.33
C GLY A 102 -3.14 -14.79 12.05
N ARG A 103 -3.11 -15.52 13.19
CA ARG A 103 -1.86 -15.82 13.89
C ARG A 103 -0.87 -16.59 13.02
N ASN A 104 -1.31 -17.65 12.34
CA ASN A 104 -0.42 -18.47 11.51
C ASN A 104 0.14 -17.67 10.33
N LEU A 105 -0.69 -16.83 9.69
CA LEU A 105 -0.26 -15.96 8.60
C LEU A 105 0.79 -14.94 9.07
N LEU A 106 0.55 -14.30 10.21
CA LEU A 106 1.51 -13.35 10.80
C LEU A 106 2.84 -14.04 11.12
N ILE A 107 2.82 -15.22 11.75
CA ILE A 107 4.02 -16.01 12.03
C ILE A 107 4.79 -16.36 10.75
N ALA A 108 4.07 -16.70 9.67
CA ALA A 108 4.69 -17.08 8.40
C ALA A 108 5.44 -15.92 7.73
N ALA A 109 5.03 -14.67 7.97
CA ALA A 109 5.73 -13.49 7.45
C ALA A 109 7.06 -13.18 8.15
N GLY A 110 7.32 -13.79 9.31
CA GLY A 110 8.60 -13.65 9.99
C GLY A 110 8.94 -12.20 10.39
N THR A 111 10.22 -11.85 10.24
CA THR A 111 10.78 -10.54 10.60
C THR A 111 10.55 -9.46 9.54
N ASP A 112 10.32 -9.86 8.29
CA ASP A 112 10.10 -8.93 7.17
C ASP A 112 8.86 -8.06 7.42
N LEU A 113 7.81 -8.64 8.00
CA LEU A 113 6.61 -7.90 8.41
C LEU A 113 6.93 -6.87 9.50
N THR A 114 7.67 -7.24 10.53
CA THR A 114 7.94 -6.35 11.67
C THR A 114 8.88 -5.21 11.30
N GLU A 115 9.88 -5.48 10.46
CA GLU A 115 10.77 -4.45 9.89
C GLU A 115 9.98 -3.47 9.02
N TRP A 116 9.08 -3.98 8.17
CA TRP A 116 8.21 -3.15 7.35
C TRP A 116 7.25 -2.28 8.17
N LEU A 117 6.61 -2.86 9.21
CA LEU A 117 5.72 -2.12 10.11
C LEU A 117 6.46 -0.99 10.85
N THR A 118 7.64 -1.29 11.39
CA THR A 118 8.48 -0.33 12.12
C THR A 118 8.93 0.81 11.20
N THR A 119 9.28 0.50 9.96
CA THR A 119 9.75 1.48 8.99
C THR A 119 8.65 2.40 8.47
N ASN A 120 7.48 1.83 8.15
CA ASN A 120 6.42 2.57 7.44
C ASN A 120 5.42 3.24 8.39
N PHE A 121 5.29 2.74 9.62
CA PHE A 121 4.26 3.18 10.57
C PHE A 121 4.84 3.53 11.94
N SER A 122 6.03 4.14 11.95
CA SER A 122 6.78 4.51 13.17
C SER A 122 6.04 5.49 14.08
N ASN A 123 5.16 6.35 13.56
CA ASN A 123 4.34 7.21 14.40
C ASN A 123 3.35 6.39 15.23
N VAL A 124 2.72 5.36 14.65
CA VAL A 124 1.77 4.53 15.38
C VAL A 124 2.48 3.49 16.24
N PHE A 125 3.49 2.79 15.70
CA PHE A 125 4.11 1.64 16.36
C PHE A 125 5.45 1.95 17.03
N GLY A 126 6.04 3.12 16.85
CA GLY A 126 7.34 3.45 17.42
C GLY A 126 8.39 2.38 17.12
N ASP A 127 9.02 1.90 18.19
CA ASP A 127 9.97 0.78 18.21
C ASP A 127 9.35 -0.54 18.70
N LEU A 128 8.02 -0.61 18.85
CA LEU A 128 7.31 -1.78 19.40
C LEU A 128 7.71 -3.10 18.74
N PHE A 129 7.93 -3.06 17.42
CA PHE A 129 8.23 -4.22 16.60
C PHE A 129 9.71 -4.32 16.21
N ASP A 130 10.59 -3.48 16.77
CA ASP A 130 12.03 -3.60 16.55
C ASP A 130 12.55 -4.93 17.10
N GLY A 131 13.18 -5.72 16.23
CA GLY A 131 13.63 -7.08 16.55
C GLY A 131 12.51 -8.08 16.93
N ALA A 132 11.26 -7.76 16.64
CA ALA A 132 10.11 -8.62 16.94
C ALA A 132 9.87 -9.69 15.86
N ASP A 133 8.85 -10.53 16.07
CA ASP A 133 8.36 -11.49 15.09
C ASP A 133 6.85 -11.35 14.85
N GLY A 134 6.32 -12.06 13.85
CA GLY A 134 4.88 -12.06 13.57
C GLY A 134 4.00 -12.59 14.70
N ASN A 135 4.52 -13.41 15.63
CA ASN A 135 3.75 -13.82 16.80
C ASN A 135 3.56 -12.65 17.78
N MET A 136 4.55 -11.77 17.94
CA MET A 136 4.42 -10.52 18.70
C MET A 136 3.39 -9.57 18.07
N VAL A 137 3.35 -9.48 16.73
CA VAL A 137 2.30 -8.71 16.02
C VAL A 137 0.91 -9.24 16.34
N HIS A 138 0.73 -10.56 16.33
CA HIS A 138 -0.55 -11.18 16.70
C HIS A 138 -0.92 -10.92 18.17
N GLN A 139 0.05 -11.03 19.09
CA GLN A 139 -0.17 -10.76 20.51
C GLN A 139 -0.56 -9.31 20.75
N PHE A 140 0.09 -8.36 20.06
CA PHE A 140 -0.29 -6.96 20.10
C PHE A 140 -1.73 -6.77 19.64
N PHE A 141 -2.09 -7.29 18.46
CA PHE A 141 -3.45 -7.22 17.93
C PHE A 141 -4.48 -7.78 18.92
N GLN A 142 -4.23 -8.97 19.47
CA GLN A 142 -5.16 -9.66 20.35
C GLN A 142 -5.28 -8.97 21.72
N HIS A 143 -4.17 -8.65 22.36
CA HIS A 143 -4.16 -8.22 23.76
C HIS A 143 -4.31 -6.71 23.92
N GLN A 144 -3.69 -5.93 23.04
CA GLN A 144 -3.71 -4.47 23.14
C GLN A 144 -4.90 -3.89 22.39
N LEU A 145 -5.21 -4.38 21.18
CA LEU A 145 -6.26 -3.79 20.36
C LEU A 145 -7.63 -4.49 20.58
N PHE A 146 -7.67 -5.82 20.61
CA PHE A 146 -8.95 -6.53 20.58
C PHE A 146 -9.60 -6.78 21.96
N ARG A 147 -8.83 -7.21 22.97
CA ARG A 147 -9.35 -7.74 24.26
C ARG A 147 -9.56 -6.68 25.36
N GLN A 148 -9.97 -5.46 25.04
CA GLN A 148 -10.19 -4.43 26.06
C GLN A 148 -11.65 -4.32 26.57
N ARG A 149 -11.81 -3.89 27.83
CA ARG A 149 -13.11 -3.80 28.54
C ARG A 149 -13.57 -2.35 28.69
N GLY A 150 -14.85 -2.08 28.36
CA GLY A 150 -15.51 -0.79 28.59
C GLY A 150 -16.04 -0.15 27.29
N ILE A 151 -17.10 0.67 27.38
CA ILE A 151 -17.78 1.26 26.20
C ILE A 151 -16.87 2.25 25.46
N LEU A 152 -16.19 3.14 26.18
CA LEU A 152 -15.24 4.10 25.60
C LEU A 152 -14.05 3.37 24.96
N SER A 153 -13.50 2.38 25.67
CA SER A 153 -12.45 1.48 25.16
C SER A 153 -12.88 0.75 23.88
N ARG A 154 -14.15 0.35 23.76
CA ARG A 154 -14.67 -0.32 22.56
C ARG A 154 -14.76 0.60 21.35
N ILE A 155 -14.99 1.90 21.52
CA ILE A 155 -14.99 2.89 20.43
C ILE A 155 -13.56 3.21 20.01
N VAL A 156 -12.70 3.50 20.99
CA VAL A 156 -11.27 3.80 20.81
C VAL A 156 -10.59 2.67 20.06
N ASN A 157 -10.64 1.44 20.56
CA ASN A 157 -9.89 0.35 19.95
C ASN A 157 -10.49 -0.18 18.64
N HIS A 158 -11.72 0.20 18.31
CA HIS A 158 -12.31 -0.23 17.04
C HIS A 158 -11.56 0.39 15.86
N VAL A 159 -11.24 1.68 15.93
CA VAL A 159 -10.45 2.31 14.86
C VAL A 159 -9.03 1.75 14.82
N ASP A 160 -8.41 1.48 15.97
CA ASP A 160 -7.04 0.93 16.05
C ASP A 160 -6.98 -0.49 15.47
N THR A 161 -7.95 -1.35 15.80
CA THR A 161 -8.05 -2.71 15.22
C THR A 161 -8.32 -2.69 13.72
N GLN A 162 -9.17 -1.77 13.23
CA GLN A 162 -9.48 -1.66 11.81
C GLN A 162 -8.32 -1.12 11.00
N TYR A 163 -7.63 -0.10 11.50
CA TYR A 163 -6.42 0.40 10.89
C TYR A 163 -5.36 -0.70 10.80
N MET A 164 -5.09 -1.41 11.90
CA MET A 164 -4.15 -2.52 11.90
C MET A 164 -4.57 -3.63 10.93
N ALA A 165 -5.86 -3.94 10.83
CA ALA A 165 -6.37 -4.90 9.85
C ALA A 165 -6.09 -4.48 8.40
N LEU A 166 -6.23 -3.19 8.07
CA LEU A 166 -5.91 -2.65 6.74
C LEU A 166 -4.41 -2.60 6.47
N VAL A 167 -3.60 -2.20 7.46
CA VAL A 167 -2.13 -2.25 7.35
C VAL A 167 -1.64 -3.67 7.06
N LEU A 168 -2.18 -4.66 7.76
CA LEU A 168 -1.85 -6.07 7.53
C LEU A 168 -2.37 -6.56 6.17
N ALA A 169 -3.60 -6.24 5.79
CA ALA A 169 -4.12 -6.58 4.47
C ALA A 169 -3.25 -5.96 3.34
N ASN A 170 -2.76 -4.73 3.51
CA ASN A 170 -1.83 -4.10 2.58
C ASN A 170 -0.53 -4.86 2.41
N TYR A 171 0.02 -5.40 3.50
CA TYR A 171 1.21 -6.24 3.41
C TYR A 171 0.93 -7.59 2.71
N PHE A 172 -0.14 -8.28 3.10
CA PHE A 172 -0.40 -9.65 2.64
C PHE A 172 -1.07 -9.76 1.26
N THR A 173 -1.57 -8.67 0.69
CA THR A 173 -2.10 -8.64 -0.69
C THR A 173 -1.06 -8.24 -1.71
N ARG A 174 0.14 -7.85 -1.27
CA ARG A 174 1.24 -7.36 -2.11
C ARG A 174 2.27 -8.44 -2.34
N SER A 175 2.48 -8.83 -3.60
CA SER A 175 3.47 -9.85 -3.98
C SER A 175 4.91 -9.40 -3.70
N ASP A 176 5.18 -8.10 -3.76
CA ASP A 176 6.49 -7.51 -3.46
C ASP A 176 6.82 -7.44 -1.97
N LEU A 177 5.83 -7.64 -1.09
CA LEU A 177 6.00 -7.65 0.37
C LEU A 177 5.74 -9.03 0.98
N GLY A 178 4.49 -9.49 0.93
CA GLY A 178 4.06 -10.75 1.52
C GLY A 178 4.25 -11.97 0.63
N GLY A 179 4.75 -11.80 -0.60
CA GLY A 179 4.79 -12.86 -1.60
C GLY A 179 3.41 -13.52 -1.78
N ASP A 180 3.39 -14.83 -1.89
CA ASP A 180 2.15 -15.61 -2.03
C ASP A 180 1.51 -16.00 -0.68
N LEU A 181 2.05 -15.54 0.46
CA LEU A 181 1.59 -15.98 1.80
C LEU A 181 0.09 -15.73 2.00
N GLY A 182 -0.41 -14.57 1.56
CA GLY A 182 -1.81 -14.19 1.72
C GLY A 182 -2.77 -15.08 0.93
N ALA A 183 -2.36 -15.59 -0.24
CA ALA A 183 -3.22 -16.37 -1.12
C ALA A 183 -3.76 -17.64 -0.44
N ALA A 184 -2.93 -18.30 0.38
CA ALA A 184 -3.32 -19.48 1.15
C ALA A 184 -4.42 -19.20 2.20
N TYR A 185 -4.66 -17.93 2.52
CA TYR A 185 -5.66 -17.47 3.49
C TYR A 185 -6.84 -16.74 2.85
N GLY A 186 -6.91 -16.73 1.51
CA GLY A 186 -8.03 -16.16 0.74
C GLY A 186 -7.83 -14.70 0.32
N PHE A 187 -6.64 -14.13 0.49
CA PHE A 187 -6.34 -12.81 -0.04
C PHE A 187 -6.09 -12.84 -1.55
N GLY A 188 -6.60 -11.83 -2.26
CA GLY A 188 -6.19 -11.53 -3.62
C GLY A 188 -4.79 -10.92 -3.62
N VAL A 189 -3.78 -11.73 -3.98
CA VAL A 189 -2.40 -11.25 -4.09
C VAL A 189 -2.18 -10.69 -5.49
N THR A 190 -1.74 -9.43 -5.57
CA THR A 190 -1.37 -8.75 -6.82
C THR A 190 -0.09 -7.95 -6.60
N ASP A 191 0.46 -7.38 -7.67
CA ASP A 191 1.69 -6.57 -7.62
C ASP A 191 1.52 -5.36 -6.70
N THR A 192 0.37 -4.70 -6.75
CA THR A 192 0.09 -3.54 -5.91
C THR A 192 -0.70 -3.84 -4.64
N GLY A 193 -1.28 -5.03 -4.55
CA GLY A 193 -2.29 -5.39 -3.55
C GLY A 193 -3.34 -4.31 -3.36
N ILE A 194 -3.72 -4.05 -2.11
CA ILE A 194 -4.70 -3.01 -1.81
C ILE A 194 -4.14 -1.58 -1.84
N ALA A 195 -2.82 -1.39 -1.93
CA ALA A 195 -2.17 -0.08 -1.76
C ALA A 195 -2.70 0.99 -2.73
N THR A 196 -3.01 0.58 -3.96
CA THR A 196 -3.48 1.44 -5.05
C THR A 196 -4.99 1.51 -5.17
N LYS A 197 -5.73 0.72 -4.38
CA LYS A 197 -7.20 0.76 -4.38
C LYS A 197 -7.67 2.12 -3.91
N VAL A 198 -8.67 2.68 -4.58
CA VAL A 198 -9.14 4.06 -4.36
C VAL A 198 -10.43 4.06 -3.56
N VAL A 199 -10.46 4.89 -2.51
CA VAL A 199 -11.62 5.07 -1.63
C VAL A 199 -11.93 6.56 -1.51
N ASN A 200 -13.22 6.91 -1.56
CA ASN A 200 -13.67 8.27 -1.32
C ASN A 200 -13.90 8.51 0.18
N VAL A 201 -13.28 9.55 0.74
CA VAL A 201 -13.40 9.85 2.18
C VAL A 201 -14.76 10.45 2.58
N GLY A 202 -15.63 10.80 1.62
CA GLY A 202 -16.93 11.39 1.89
C GLY A 202 -16.82 12.64 2.77
N ILE A 203 -17.55 12.69 3.89
CA ILE A 203 -17.49 13.79 4.85
C ILE A 203 -16.34 13.69 5.86
N CYS A 204 -15.47 12.68 5.72
CA CYS A 204 -14.44 12.32 6.69
C CYS A 204 -13.04 12.81 6.27
N GLY A 205 -12.94 13.80 5.39
CA GLY A 205 -11.65 14.27 4.87
C GLY A 205 -10.71 14.81 5.94
N ALA A 206 -11.27 15.42 6.99
CA ALA A 206 -10.49 15.97 8.09
C ALA A 206 -9.66 14.91 8.84
N ALA A 207 -10.13 13.67 8.94
CA ALA A 207 -9.37 12.55 9.50
C ALA A 207 -8.15 12.16 8.67
N PHE A 208 -8.03 12.61 7.42
CA PHE A 208 -6.90 12.27 6.56
C PHE A 208 -6.16 13.53 6.08
N GLY A 209 -6.41 14.68 6.70
CA GLY A 209 -5.78 15.95 6.33
C GLY A 209 -6.17 16.46 4.95
N VAL A 210 -7.32 16.03 4.40
CA VAL A 210 -7.78 16.38 3.06
C VAL A 210 -9.18 16.98 3.05
N ALA A 211 -9.60 17.51 1.90
CA ALA A 211 -10.97 17.99 1.72
C ALA A 211 -11.98 16.84 1.75
N ASN A 212 -13.22 17.15 2.10
CA ASN A 212 -14.31 16.20 1.97
C ASN A 212 -14.54 15.83 0.49
N GLY A 213 -14.85 14.57 0.24
CA GLY A 213 -15.06 14.03 -1.10
C GLY A 213 -13.77 13.71 -1.86
N THR A 214 -12.59 13.88 -1.26
CA THR A 214 -11.33 13.48 -1.88
C THR A 214 -11.25 11.96 -2.03
N ASN A 215 -10.80 11.52 -3.21
CA ASN A 215 -10.39 10.14 -3.46
C ASN A 215 -8.95 9.98 -2.98
N LEU A 216 -8.70 8.98 -2.13
CA LEU A 216 -7.37 8.59 -1.70
C LEU A 216 -7.13 7.13 -2.07
N THR A 217 -5.89 6.78 -2.39
CA THR A 217 -5.50 5.37 -2.38
C THR A 217 -5.49 4.87 -0.93
N ILE A 218 -5.66 3.57 -0.70
CA ILE A 218 -5.55 3.00 0.65
C ILE A 218 -4.17 3.31 1.24
N TRP A 219 -3.10 3.27 0.44
CA TRP A 219 -1.77 3.68 0.92
C TRP A 219 -1.74 5.13 1.41
N GLN A 220 -2.29 6.08 0.64
CA GLN A 220 -2.35 7.48 1.07
C GLN A 220 -3.16 7.65 2.35
N LEU A 221 -4.26 6.91 2.48
CA LEU A 221 -5.12 6.92 3.66
C LEU A 221 -4.38 6.36 4.89
N LEU A 222 -3.65 5.25 4.76
CA LEU A 222 -2.85 4.68 5.84
C LEU A 222 -1.72 5.63 6.26
N GLN A 223 -0.99 6.19 5.30
CA GLN A 223 0.08 7.16 5.56
C GLN A 223 -0.44 8.45 6.21
N ALA A 224 -1.61 8.94 5.80
CA ALA A 224 -2.25 10.10 6.41
C ALA A 224 -2.61 9.81 7.87
N THR A 225 -3.22 8.65 8.17
CA THR A 225 -3.54 8.25 9.55
C THR A 225 -2.28 8.11 10.41
N ASN A 226 -1.22 7.50 9.87
CA ASN A 226 0.08 7.42 10.55
C ASN A 226 0.63 8.82 10.85
N SER A 227 0.60 9.72 9.87
CA SER A 227 1.14 11.07 9.99
C SER A 227 0.34 11.95 10.96
N MET A 228 -0.97 11.68 11.10
CA MET A 228 -1.86 12.36 12.05
C MET A 228 -1.85 11.72 13.45
N THR A 229 -1.06 10.68 13.65
CA THR A 229 -0.81 10.08 14.96
C THR A 229 0.56 10.54 15.43
N ASP A 230 0.69 10.93 16.69
CA ASP A 230 2.00 11.28 17.25
C ASP A 230 2.81 10.03 17.58
N VAL A 231 4.14 10.17 17.61
CA VAL A 231 5.08 9.12 18.02
C VAL A 231 4.83 8.78 19.50
N PRO A 232 4.85 7.49 19.89
CA PRO A 232 4.62 7.10 21.28
C PRO A 232 5.57 7.79 22.26
N ASP A 233 4.99 8.45 23.26
CA ASP A 233 5.71 8.80 24.47
C ASP A 233 6.00 7.51 25.27
N ASN A 234 7.02 7.58 26.12
CA ASN A 234 7.83 6.46 26.61
C ASN A 234 7.09 5.48 27.57
N GLN A 235 5.76 5.40 27.52
CA GLN A 235 4.91 4.68 28.46
C GLN A 235 4.39 3.32 27.97
N THR A 236 4.11 3.16 26.67
CA THR A 236 3.46 1.91 26.15
C THR A 236 4.08 1.34 24.88
N GLY A 237 4.98 2.07 24.21
CA GLY A 237 5.63 1.66 22.97
C GLY A 237 4.77 1.79 21.71
N TYR A 238 3.50 2.21 21.81
CA TYR A 238 2.65 2.50 20.65
C TYR A 238 1.68 3.64 20.94
N ALA A 239 1.28 4.38 19.90
CA ALA A 239 0.36 5.48 20.01
C ALA A 239 -1.08 5.04 19.71
N HIS A 240 -2.00 5.67 20.43
CA HIS A 240 -3.41 5.65 20.05
C HIS A 240 -3.57 6.40 18.73
N ILE A 241 -4.28 5.83 17.74
CA ILE A 241 -4.46 6.52 16.46
C ILE A 241 -5.15 7.87 16.69
N TYR A 242 -4.62 8.93 16.07
CA TYR A 242 -5.00 10.33 16.28
C TYR A 242 -4.80 10.87 17.70
N ASP A 243 -3.94 10.29 18.54
CA ASP A 243 -3.36 11.04 19.65
C ASP A 243 -2.35 12.03 19.05
N VAL A 244 -2.83 13.22 18.66
CA VAL A 244 -2.06 14.20 17.88
C VAL A 244 -1.07 14.94 18.78
N ASN A 245 -1.38 15.03 20.07
CA ASN A 245 -0.62 15.82 21.04
C ASN A 245 0.31 14.96 21.91
N GLY A 246 0.28 13.62 21.75
CA GLY A 246 1.20 12.68 22.37
C GLY A 246 1.08 12.53 23.88
N ASN A 247 -0.02 12.98 24.48
CA ASN A 247 -0.19 12.95 25.94
C ASN A 247 -0.79 11.62 26.45
N GLY A 248 -1.04 10.65 25.57
CA GLY A 248 -1.64 9.37 25.89
C GLY A 248 -3.14 9.46 26.22
N GLN A 249 -3.78 10.61 26.01
CA GLN A 249 -5.18 10.88 26.34
C GLN A 249 -5.92 11.51 25.15
N LEU A 250 -7.07 10.94 24.82
CA LEU A 250 -7.88 11.41 23.69
C LEU A 250 -8.77 12.58 24.09
N SER A 251 -8.49 13.74 23.49
CA SER A 251 -9.37 14.90 23.50
C SER A 251 -10.64 14.67 22.67
N LEU A 252 -11.63 15.54 22.84
CA LEU A 252 -12.87 15.48 22.03
C LEU A 252 -12.61 15.67 20.54
N SER A 253 -11.65 16.51 20.17
CA SER A 253 -11.22 16.71 18.78
C SER A 253 -10.61 15.43 18.20
N GLU A 254 -9.79 14.72 18.97
CA GLU A 254 -9.14 13.48 18.53
C GLU A 254 -10.16 12.34 18.42
N LEU A 255 -11.11 12.24 19.36
CA LEU A 255 -12.23 11.30 19.25
C LEU A 255 -13.11 11.55 18.01
N LEU A 256 -13.26 12.80 17.58
CA LEU A 256 -13.99 13.12 16.36
C LEU A 256 -13.25 12.61 15.10
N LEU A 257 -11.93 12.83 15.03
CA LEU A 257 -11.09 12.31 13.93
C LEU A 257 -11.12 10.78 13.88
N ARG A 258 -11.03 10.12 15.04
CA ARG A 258 -11.16 8.65 15.16
C ARG A 258 -12.50 8.16 14.65
N THR A 259 -13.59 8.83 14.99
CA THR A 259 -14.94 8.45 14.53
C THR A 259 -15.06 8.58 13.01
N GLN A 260 -14.48 9.64 12.43
CA GLN A 260 -14.45 9.84 10.98
C GLN A 260 -13.62 8.75 10.28
N ALA A 261 -12.42 8.45 10.79
CA ALA A 261 -11.57 7.38 10.25
C ALA A 261 -12.25 6.00 10.35
N GLN A 262 -12.89 5.72 11.49
CA GLN A 262 -13.64 4.49 11.71
C GLN A 262 -14.72 4.28 10.63
N LEU A 263 -15.45 5.31 10.21
CA LEU A 263 -16.46 5.20 9.17
C LEU A 263 -15.85 4.75 7.84
N VAL A 264 -14.70 5.33 7.46
CA VAL A 264 -14.02 4.97 6.22
C VAL A 264 -13.41 3.58 6.31
N PHE A 265 -12.71 3.23 7.39
CA PHE A 265 -12.14 1.89 7.54
C PHE A 265 -13.20 0.80 7.60
N SER A 266 -14.34 1.07 8.24
CA SER A 266 -15.48 0.14 8.26
C SER A 266 -16.06 -0.09 6.87
N LEU A 267 -16.12 0.96 6.04
CA LEU A 267 -16.58 0.84 4.66
C LEU A 267 -15.64 -0.06 3.85
N ILE A 268 -14.33 0.14 3.98
CA ILE A 268 -13.31 -0.65 3.27
C ILE A 268 -13.39 -2.11 3.69
N LEU A 269 -13.38 -2.39 5.00
CA LEU A 269 -13.42 -3.75 5.54
C LEU A 269 -14.76 -4.49 5.32
N LEU A 270 -15.81 -3.77 4.91
CA LEU A 270 -17.09 -4.38 4.53
C LEU A 270 -17.14 -4.75 3.05
N GLN A 271 -16.32 -4.11 2.22
CA GLN A 271 -16.27 -4.31 0.76
C GLN A 271 -15.31 -5.40 0.32
N GLY A 272 -14.32 -5.75 1.16
CA GLY A 272 -13.32 -6.78 0.87
C GLY A 272 -13.38 -7.97 1.81
#